data_AF-A0A2N3HGA4-F1
#
_entry.id   AF-A0A2N3HGA4-F1
#
_cell.length_a   1.000
_cell.length_b   1.000
_cell.length_c   1.000
_cell.angle_alpha   90.00
_cell.angle_beta   90.00
_cell.angle_gamma   90.00
#
_symmetry.space_group_name_H-M   'P 1'
#
loop_
_entity.id
_entity.type
_entity.pdbx_description
1 polymer ?
#
loop_
_entity_poly.entity_id
_entity_poly.type
_entity_poly.pdbx_seq_one_letter_code
_entity_poly.pdbx_strand_id
1 'polypeptide(L)'
;MGTLLEIIQSPLHGKGVFATRNITRGEQLVTSHMVLVHVNENLPEVLATLQFPWTEEYDAICISDAGSFFNHSSQPNAKVDERDFENLIQTFVAKTDILKGTEITIYYNDAFEDFVNNF
;
A
#
# COMPACT_ATOMS: atom_id res chain seq x y z
N MET A 1 -19.69 9.84 -11.56
CA MET A 1 -18.42 9.15 -11.88
C MET A 1 -18.02 8.41 -10.62
N GLY A 2 -17.87 7.09 -10.68
CA GLY A 2 -17.41 6.30 -9.53
C GLY A 2 -15.90 6.50 -9.30
N THR A 3 -15.45 6.31 -8.07
CA THR A 3 -14.03 6.28 -7.73
C THR A 3 -13.32 5.11 -8.43
N LEU A 4 -12.04 5.27 -8.78
CA LEU A 4 -11.20 4.22 -9.39
C LEU A 4 -11.13 2.96 -8.50
N LEU A 5 -11.11 3.20 -7.19
CA LEU A 5 -10.90 2.21 -6.15
C LEU A 5 -12.10 2.20 -5.21
N GLU A 6 -12.35 1.03 -4.62
CA GLU A 6 -13.25 0.87 -3.49
C GLU A 6 -12.57 0.09 -2.37
N ILE A 7 -12.96 0.39 -1.12
CA ILE A 7 -12.42 -0.27 0.07
C ILE A 7 -13.53 -1.11 0.66
N ILE A 8 -13.34 -2.42 0.63
CA ILE A 8 -14.32 -3.39 1.13
C ILE A 8 -13.62 -4.44 1.99
N GLN A 9 -14.38 -5.33 2.63
CA GLN A 9 -13.80 -6.42 3.40
C GLN A 9 -12.99 -7.34 2.48
N SER A 10 -11.73 -7.59 2.83
CA SER A 10 -10.86 -8.48 2.10
C SER A 10 -11.00 -9.93 2.58
N PRO A 11 -10.95 -10.92 1.67
CA PRO A 11 -10.75 -12.31 2.04
C PRO A 11 -9.37 -12.61 2.66
N LEU A 12 -8.36 -11.76 2.43
CA LEU A 12 -7.02 -11.92 2.99
C LEU A 12 -7.01 -11.54 4.47
N HIS A 13 -7.22 -10.26 4.74
CA HIS A 13 -7.23 -9.71 6.09
C HIS A 13 -7.89 -8.34 6.10
N GLY A 14 -8.70 -8.04 7.13
CA GLY A 14 -9.28 -6.72 7.34
C GLY A 14 -9.97 -6.14 6.09
N LYS A 15 -9.72 -4.86 5.81
CA LYS A 15 -10.18 -4.22 4.58
C LYS A 15 -9.11 -4.35 3.50
N GLY A 16 -9.53 -4.42 2.25
CA GLY A 16 -8.67 -4.39 1.08
C GLY A 16 -9.15 -3.37 0.06
N VAL A 17 -8.28 -3.04 -0.91
CA VAL A 17 -8.57 -2.12 -2.00
C VAL A 17 -8.91 -2.92 -3.25
N PHE A 18 -10.02 -2.60 -3.91
CA PHE A 18 -10.50 -3.31 -5.09
C PHE A 18 -10.70 -2.37 -6.27
N ALA A 19 -10.42 -2.87 -7.48
CA ALA A 19 -10.57 -2.11 -8.71
C ALA A 19 -12.05 -2.00 -9.12
N THR A 20 -12.60 -0.80 -9.28
CA THR A 20 -14.02 -0.63 -9.70
C THR A 20 -14.22 -0.77 -11.21
N ARG A 21 -13.12 -0.81 -11.96
CA ARG A 21 -13.02 -1.05 -13.41
C ARG A 21 -11.71 -1.74 -13.76
N ASN A 22 -11.52 -2.08 -15.03
CA ASN A 22 -10.21 -2.49 -15.52
C ASN A 22 -9.21 -1.32 -15.43
N ILE A 23 -8.00 -1.61 -15.00
CA ILE A 23 -6.89 -0.67 -14.81
C ILE A 23 -5.70 -1.18 -15.63
N THR A 24 -5.09 -0.31 -16.41
CA THR A 24 -3.93 -0.69 -17.24
C THR A 24 -2.64 -0.59 -16.44
N ARG A 25 -1.65 -1.44 -16.76
CA ARG A 25 -0.30 -1.36 -16.19
C ARG A 25 0.26 0.07 -16.29
N GLY A 26 0.83 0.55 -15.19
CA GLY A 26 1.41 1.88 -15.05
C GLY A 26 0.40 2.98 -14.73
N GLU A 27 -0.90 2.67 -14.71
CA GLU A 27 -1.92 3.65 -14.33
C GLU A 27 -1.83 3.99 -12.84
N GLN A 28 -1.95 5.28 -12.52
CA GLN A 28 -1.94 5.78 -11.16
C GLN A 28 -3.20 5.34 -10.40
N LEU A 29 -2.98 4.76 -9.23
CA LEU A 29 -4.03 4.23 -8.37
C LEU A 29 -4.46 5.28 -7.34
N VAL A 30 -3.49 5.76 -6.55
CA VAL A 30 -3.71 6.71 -5.47
C VAL A 30 -2.41 7.45 -5.16
N THR A 31 -2.56 8.69 -4.72
CA THR A 31 -1.51 9.51 -4.14
C THR A 31 -1.81 9.66 -2.66
N SER A 32 -0.88 9.24 -1.81
CA SER A 32 -1.06 9.14 -0.37
C SER A 32 -0.22 10.16 0.37
N HIS A 33 -0.80 10.81 1.37
CA HIS A 33 -0.04 11.63 2.30
C HIS A 33 0.68 10.74 3.31
N MET A 34 1.91 11.13 3.62
CA MET A 34 2.82 10.38 4.46
C MET A 34 3.14 11.19 5.72
N VAL A 35 3.21 10.53 6.86
CA VAL A 35 3.61 11.15 8.13
C VAL A 35 4.90 10.51 8.60
N LEU A 36 5.94 11.32 8.77
CA LEU A 36 7.24 10.86 9.22
C LEU A 36 7.16 10.32 10.65
N VAL A 37 7.79 9.18 10.87
CA VAL A 37 8.06 8.61 12.18
C VAL A 37 9.53 8.28 12.25
N HIS A 38 10.21 8.73 13.31
CA HIS A 38 11.62 8.44 13.47
C HIS A 38 11.81 6.93 13.69
N VAL A 39 12.85 6.33 13.10
CA VAL A 39 13.15 4.89 13.21
C VAL A 39 13.35 4.36 14.65
N ASN A 40 13.46 5.25 15.64
CA ASN A 40 13.63 4.89 17.05
C ASN A 40 12.29 4.86 17.81
N GLU A 41 11.20 5.24 17.17
CA GLU A 41 9.86 5.22 17.76
C GLU A 41 9.26 3.82 17.69
N ASN A 42 8.84 3.28 18.84
CA ASN A 42 8.14 2.00 18.90
C ASN A 42 6.65 2.20 18.69
N LEU A 43 6.20 2.06 17.45
CA LEU A 43 4.77 2.14 17.13
C LEU A 43 4.01 0.88 17.58
N PRO A 44 2.77 1.02 18.04
CA PRO A 44 1.87 -0.12 18.24
C PRO A 44 1.76 -0.95 16.95
N GLU A 45 1.65 -2.27 17.08
CA GLU A 45 1.58 -3.21 15.94
C GLU A 45 0.53 -2.80 14.90
N VAL A 46 -0.64 -2.33 15.35
CA VAL A 46 -1.74 -1.87 14.48
C VAL A 46 -1.37 -0.67 13.59
N LEU A 47 -0.38 0.14 14.00
CA LEU A 47 0.15 1.25 13.20
C LEU A 47 1.42 0.85 12.45
N ALA A 48 2.17 -0.13 12.96
CA ALA A 48 3.38 -0.62 12.31
C ALA A 48 3.10 -1.22 10.92
N THR A 49 1.93 -1.80 10.72
CA THR A 49 1.48 -2.32 9.41
C THR A 49 1.27 -1.25 8.33
N LEU A 50 1.20 0.03 8.73
CA LEU A 50 1.02 1.17 7.82
C LEU A 50 2.33 1.87 7.46
N GLN A 51 3.46 1.38 7.99
CA GLN A 51 4.77 1.99 7.80
C GLN A 51 5.39 1.62 6.45
N PHE A 52 6.05 2.60 5.84
CA PHE A 52 6.86 2.47 4.65
C PHE A 52 8.26 3.01 4.93
N PRO A 53 9.32 2.34 4.45
CA PRO A 53 10.66 2.91 4.48
C PRO A 53 10.68 4.26 3.78
N TRP A 54 11.27 5.28 4.41
CA TRP A 54 11.32 6.64 3.85
C TRP A 54 12.75 7.13 3.62
N THR A 55 13.49 7.38 4.68
CA THR A 55 14.91 7.76 4.66
C THR A 55 15.70 6.87 5.64
N GLU A 56 17.00 7.14 5.82
CA GLU A 56 17.80 6.42 6.83
C GLU A 56 17.37 6.75 8.27
N GLU A 57 16.81 7.94 8.52
CA GLU A 57 16.41 8.41 9.85
C GLU A 57 14.92 8.23 10.14
N TYR A 58 14.11 8.09 9.09
CA TYR A 58 12.65 8.07 9.20
C TYR A 58 12.02 6.94 8.39
N ASP A 59 11.04 6.29 8.99
CA ASP A 59 9.96 5.64 8.27
C ASP A 59 8.81 6.64 8.05
N ALA A 60 7.81 6.25 7.27
CA ALA A 60 6.62 7.05 7.09
C ALA A 60 5.35 6.21 7.18
N ILE A 61 4.40 6.66 7.98
CA ILE A 61 3.07 6.07 8.06
C ILE A 61 2.24 6.60 6.90
N CYS A 62 1.68 5.69 6.10
CA CYS A 62 0.73 6.03 5.06
C CYS A 62 -0.63 6.36 5.70
N ILE A 63 -1.05 7.62 5.62
CA ILE A 63 -2.37 8.08 6.04
C ILE A 63 -3.12 8.52 4.79
N SER A 64 -3.84 7.60 4.18
CA SER A 64 -4.56 7.80 2.92
C SER A 64 -5.93 7.14 2.96
N ASP A 65 -6.79 7.58 2.04
CA ASP A 65 -8.01 6.89 1.68
C ASP A 65 -7.74 5.43 1.28
N ALA A 66 -7.02 5.15 0.20
CA ALA A 66 -6.79 3.78 -0.29
C ALA A 66 -5.40 3.22 0.05
N GLY A 67 -4.36 4.06 0.10
CA GLY A 67 -2.96 3.62 0.28
C GLY A 67 -2.72 2.83 1.57
N SER A 68 -3.46 3.15 2.62
CA SER A 68 -3.39 2.48 3.94
C SER A 68 -4.05 1.10 3.98
N PHE A 69 -4.76 0.69 2.92
CA PHE A 69 -5.54 -0.56 2.89
C PHE A 69 -5.07 -1.56 1.83
N PHE A 70 -3.96 -1.29 1.13
CA PHE A 70 -3.38 -2.31 0.26
C PHE A 70 -2.86 -3.46 1.12
N ASN A 71 -3.37 -4.66 0.88
CA ASN A 71 -2.88 -5.86 1.52
C ASN A 71 -1.58 -6.35 0.86
N HIS A 72 -0.90 -7.24 1.57
CA HIS A 72 0.31 -7.90 1.13
C HIS A 72 0.04 -9.03 0.13
N SER A 73 0.93 -9.20 -0.86
CA SER A 73 1.04 -10.40 -1.69
C SER A 73 2.48 -10.58 -2.19
N SER A 74 2.94 -11.83 -2.25
CA SER A 74 4.23 -12.21 -2.86
C SER A 74 4.24 -12.02 -4.39
N GLN A 75 3.05 -11.96 -5.00
CA GLN A 75 2.84 -11.66 -6.42
C GLN A 75 1.95 -10.40 -6.55
N PRO A 76 2.45 -9.22 -6.14
CA PRO A 76 1.63 -8.02 -6.10
C PRO A 76 1.32 -7.50 -7.50
N ASN A 77 0.15 -6.89 -7.64
CA ASN A 77 -0.32 -6.26 -8.87
C ASN A 77 -0.24 -4.72 -8.83
N ALA A 78 0.20 -4.13 -7.70
CA ALA A 78 0.55 -2.72 -7.56
C ALA A 78 1.94 -2.53 -6.94
N LYS A 79 2.48 -1.31 -7.06
CA LYS A 79 3.75 -0.91 -6.46
C LYS A 79 3.76 0.59 -6.14
N VAL A 80 4.67 0.99 -5.26
CA VAL A 80 5.10 2.38 -5.15
C VAL A 80 5.85 2.77 -6.44
N ASP A 81 5.55 3.93 -6.98
CA ASP A 81 6.21 4.46 -8.19
C ASP A 81 7.18 5.59 -7.84
N GLU A 82 6.71 6.58 -7.09
CA GLU A 82 7.47 7.75 -6.66
C GLU A 82 7.21 8.07 -5.19
N ARG A 83 8.21 8.72 -4.59
CA ARG A 83 8.15 9.31 -3.26
C ARG A 83 8.63 10.75 -3.38
N ASP A 84 7.74 11.69 -3.08
CA ASP A 84 8.04 13.10 -2.94
C ASP A 84 8.38 13.36 -1.48
N PHE A 85 9.68 13.47 -1.21
CA PHE A 85 10.21 13.67 0.13
C PHE A 85 9.98 15.08 0.67
N GLU A 86 9.76 16.07 -0.19
CA GLU A 86 9.50 17.45 0.21
C GLU A 86 8.05 17.63 0.63
N ASN A 87 7.11 17.11 -0.17
CA ASN A 87 5.67 17.23 0.10
C ASN A 87 5.11 16.06 0.91
N LEU A 88 5.93 15.08 1.28
CA LEU A 88 5.55 13.87 2.01
C LEU A 88 4.42 13.11 1.31
N ILE A 89 4.64 12.80 0.04
CA ILE A 89 3.66 12.14 -0.81
C ILE A 89 4.24 10.85 -1.37
N GLN A 90 3.44 9.78 -1.36
CA GLN A 90 3.75 8.51 -2.01
C GLN A 90 2.70 8.18 -3.06
N THR A 91 3.12 7.92 -4.30
CA THR A 91 2.23 7.54 -5.40
C THR A 91 2.31 6.05 -5.67
N PHE A 92 1.15 5.41 -5.75
CA PHE A 92 1.00 4.00 -6.10
C PHE A 92 0.46 3.84 -7.52
N VAL A 93 1.02 2.89 -8.26
CA VAL A 93 0.62 2.57 -9.64
C VAL A 93 0.38 1.09 -9.82
N ALA A 94 -0.39 0.74 -10.85
CA ALA A 94 -0.59 -0.65 -11.25
C ALA A 94 0.72 -1.24 -11.81
N LYS A 95 1.18 -2.36 -11.23
CA LYS A 95 2.38 -3.09 -11.69
C LYS A 95 2.06 -4.00 -12.88
N THR A 96 0.82 -4.45 -12.99
CA THR A 96 0.26 -5.26 -14.08
C THR A 96 -1.08 -4.66 -14.53
N ASP A 97 -1.68 -5.21 -15.59
CA ASP A 97 -3.10 -4.95 -15.83
C ASP A 97 -3.93 -5.58 -14.69
N ILE A 98 -4.99 -4.90 -14.27
CA ILE A 98 -5.86 -5.32 -13.15
C ILE A 98 -7.30 -5.31 -13.66
N LEU A 99 -8.00 -6.43 -13.49
CA LEU A 99 -9.40 -6.55 -13.89
C LEU A 99 -10.32 -5.92 -12.84
N LYS A 100 -11.49 -5.47 -13.27
CA LYS A 100 -12.55 -5.03 -12.36
C LYS A 100 -12.84 -6.11 -11.31
N GLY A 101 -12.94 -5.70 -10.05
CA GLY A 101 -13.23 -6.56 -8.90
C GLY A 101 -12.02 -7.33 -8.37
N THR A 102 -10.84 -7.16 -8.95
CA THR A 102 -9.60 -7.73 -8.41
C THR A 102 -9.12 -6.90 -7.22
N GLU A 103 -8.71 -7.60 -6.14
CA GLU A 103 -8.02 -6.97 -5.02
C GLU A 103 -6.64 -6.49 -5.46
N ILE A 104 -6.33 -5.25 -5.11
CA ILE A 104 -5.06 -4.62 -5.39
C ILE A 104 -4.17 -4.81 -4.17
N THR A 105 -2.99 -5.38 -4.40
CA THR A 105 -2.03 -5.74 -3.35
C THR A 105 -0.65 -5.22 -3.70
N ILE A 106 0.12 -4.88 -2.67
CA ILE A 106 1.52 -4.48 -2.77
C ILE A 106 2.41 -5.53 -2.10
N TYR A 107 3.71 -5.46 -2.36
CA TYR A 107 4.68 -6.16 -1.53
C TYR A 107 5.01 -5.28 -0.31
N TYR A 108 5.01 -5.86 0.89
CA TYR A 108 5.34 -5.12 2.11
C TYR A 108 6.84 -5.10 2.30
N ASN A 109 7.42 -6.25 2.67
CA ASN A 109 8.85 -6.46 2.82
C ASN A 109 9.12 -7.96 3.02
N ASP A 110 10.40 -8.34 2.93
CA ASP A 110 10.87 -9.72 3.10
C ASP A 110 10.58 -10.26 4.51
N ALA A 111 10.67 -9.43 5.55
CA ALA A 111 10.42 -9.87 6.92
C ALA A 111 8.95 -10.32 7.13
N PHE A 112 8.00 -9.61 6.51
CA PHE A 112 6.60 -9.98 6.54
C PHE A 112 6.30 -11.20 5.65
N GLU A 113 6.92 -11.27 4.46
CA GLU A 113 6.82 -12.45 3.58
C GLU A 113 7.33 -13.71 4.30
N ASP A 114 8.49 -13.63 4.94
CA ASP A 114 9.06 -14.70 5.75
C ASP A 114 8.15 -15.04 6.93
N PHE A 115 7.58 -14.04 7.60
CA PHE A 115 6.62 -14.27 8.68
C PHE A 115 5.42 -15.08 8.18
N VAL A 116 4.77 -14.68 7.08
CA VAL A 116 3.59 -15.37 6.55
C VAL A 116 3.91 -16.77 6.04
N ASN A 117 5.10 -17.01 5.46
CA ASN A 117 5.50 -18.32 4.94
C ASN A 117 5.95 -19.32 6.00
N ASN A 118 6.28 -18.86 7.21
CA ASN A 118 6.72 -19.72 8.32
C ASN A 118 5.56 -20.20 9.21
N PHE A 119 4.31 -19.89 8.84
CA PHE A 119 3.07 -20.34 9.50
C PHE A 119 2.10 -20.95 8.48
#